data_AF-A0A2Y9EMD1-F1
#
_entry.id   AF-A0A2Y9EMD1-F1
#
_cell.length_a   1.000
_cell.length_b   1.000
_cell.length_c   1.000
_cell.angle_alpha   90.00
_cell.angle_beta   90.00
_cell.angle_gamma   90.00
#
_symmetry.space_group_name_H-M   'P 1'
#
loop_
_entity.id
_entity.type
_entity.pdbx_description
1 polymer ?
#
loop_
_entity_poly.entity_id
_entity_poly.type
_entity_poly.pdbx_seq_one_letter_code
_entity_poly.pdbx_strand_id
1 'polypeptide(L)'
;MSKNGFGSYGGISAAGGAVGSNDPPSQGRAALAFKSIRYRSRIQEIIPCCVNQLLTSTVIDNVFMIRGIEVSQVSIVGIIRQAETAENYVLYKIDDMTTKPIKVRQWVGRDRAKQGITLLPVGVYAKVLGILTCSAEVKSLEVLKIRVLEDMNEFTTHILETVNAHMILDKAASGQSVPVVSSEMDEAQMHSEYHPDFIRKEVLRLIHECPQQEGKSVCELQTELSNLSIGTINQAIEYLTVEGHIYPTVDGEHFKSAD
;
A
#
# COMPACT_ATOMS: atom_id res chain seq x y z
N MET A 1 45.53 15.13 50.98
CA MET A 1 46.91 15.15 50.46
C MET A 1 47.01 14.17 49.30
N SER A 2 47.58 14.58 48.17
CA SER A 2 48.09 13.75 47.04
C SER A 2 47.17 12.72 46.35
N LYS A 3 47.41 12.29 45.10
CA LYS A 3 47.72 13.02 43.84
C LYS A 3 47.56 12.00 42.70
N ASN A 4 47.24 12.45 41.48
CA ASN A 4 47.06 11.62 40.28
C ASN A 4 48.35 10.86 39.87
N GLY A 5 48.21 9.78 39.10
CA GLY A 5 49.32 9.12 38.39
C GLY A 5 48.84 8.27 37.20
N PHE A 6 49.29 8.60 35.98
CA PHE A 6 48.87 8.02 34.70
C PHE A 6 49.96 7.09 34.12
N GLY A 7 49.55 6.01 33.45
CA GLY A 7 50.09 5.55 32.15
C GLY A 7 51.50 4.91 32.04
N SER A 8 51.60 3.86 31.20
CA SER A 8 52.28 3.88 29.88
C SER A 8 52.81 2.50 29.43
N TYR A 9 53.19 2.41 28.15
CA TYR A 9 53.40 1.21 27.32
C TYR A 9 54.87 0.75 27.16
N GLY A 10 55.03 -0.48 26.65
CA GLY A 10 56.23 -0.97 25.92
C GLY A 10 56.65 -2.39 26.37
N GLY A 11 57.05 -3.35 25.51
CA GLY A 11 57.16 -3.44 24.05
C GLY A 11 57.98 -4.70 23.66
N ILE A 12 58.19 -4.99 22.35
CA ILE A 12 59.19 -5.94 21.73
C ILE A 12 59.17 -7.43 22.19
N SER A 13 59.67 -8.50 21.52
CA SER A 13 60.08 -8.89 20.14
C SER A 13 60.42 -10.42 20.17
N ALA A 14 60.57 -11.24 19.11
CA ALA A 14 60.16 -11.27 17.69
C ALA A 14 60.56 -12.64 17.04
N ALA A 15 60.28 -12.83 15.73
CA ALA A 15 60.90 -13.80 14.77
C ALA A 15 60.58 -15.32 14.78
N GLY A 16 60.06 -15.81 13.63
CA GLY A 16 60.79 -16.76 12.75
C GLY A 16 60.47 -18.27 12.79
N GLY A 17 60.21 -18.88 11.62
CA GLY A 17 60.23 -20.35 11.39
C GLY A 17 59.16 -20.87 10.40
N ALA A 18 59.49 -21.81 9.50
CA ALA A 18 58.63 -22.26 8.39
C ALA A 18 58.59 -23.81 8.23
N VAL A 19 57.96 -24.29 7.13
CA VAL A 19 57.76 -25.71 6.67
C VAL A 19 56.51 -26.40 7.27
N GLY A 20 55.65 -27.13 6.53
CA GLY A 20 55.51 -27.37 5.08
C GLY A 20 54.65 -28.62 4.75
N SER A 21 54.03 -28.68 3.54
CA SER A 21 53.32 -29.84 2.92
C SER A 21 51.92 -30.23 3.48
N ASN A 22 50.91 -30.73 2.74
CA ASN A 22 50.65 -30.92 1.29
C ASN A 22 49.12 -31.12 0.98
N ASP A 23 48.74 -31.22 -0.31
CA ASP A 23 47.46 -31.72 -0.89
C ASP A 23 46.24 -30.75 -1.00
N PRO A 24 45.24 -31.00 -1.90
CA PRO A 24 45.24 -30.53 -3.30
C PRO A 24 44.07 -29.58 -3.68
N PRO A 25 44.02 -29.00 -4.91
CA PRO A 25 43.11 -27.90 -5.22
C PRO A 25 41.67 -28.36 -5.54
N SER A 26 40.68 -27.75 -4.87
CA SER A 26 39.27 -27.85 -5.24
C SER A 26 38.80 -26.60 -6.02
N GLN A 27 37.92 -26.82 -6.99
CA GLN A 27 37.60 -25.85 -8.04
C GLN A 27 36.91 -24.60 -7.50
N GLY A 28 37.43 -23.43 -7.91
CA GLY A 28 36.77 -22.14 -7.69
C GLY A 28 35.47 -22.01 -8.49
N ARG A 29 34.35 -22.44 -7.92
CA ARG A 29 33.03 -21.97 -8.34
C ARG A 29 32.84 -20.56 -7.81
N ALA A 30 32.93 -19.58 -8.71
CA ALA A 30 32.47 -18.22 -8.42
C ALA A 30 30.99 -18.28 -8.04
N ALA A 31 30.68 -18.12 -6.75
CA ALA A 31 29.32 -17.96 -6.30
C ALA A 31 28.79 -16.65 -6.90
N LEU A 32 27.91 -16.76 -7.90
CA LEU A 32 27.17 -15.62 -8.42
C LEU A 32 26.40 -15.02 -7.24
N ALA A 33 26.87 -13.87 -6.78
CA ALA A 33 26.18 -13.08 -5.79
C ALA A 33 24.87 -12.60 -6.42
N PHE A 34 23.82 -13.39 -6.25
CA PHE A 34 22.45 -12.94 -6.40
C PHE A 34 22.27 -11.77 -5.46
N LYS A 35 22.48 -10.55 -5.97
CA LYS A 35 22.02 -9.33 -5.33
C LYS A 35 20.52 -9.54 -5.17
N SER A 36 20.10 -9.82 -3.94
CA SER A 36 18.69 -9.86 -3.62
C SER A 36 18.13 -8.51 -4.07
N ILE A 37 17.22 -8.57 -5.05
CA ILE A 37 16.40 -7.43 -5.39
C ILE A 37 15.68 -7.13 -4.08
N ARG A 38 16.11 -6.08 -3.38
CA ARG A 38 15.37 -5.57 -2.24
C ARG A 38 14.02 -5.22 -2.81
N TYR A 39 13.02 -6.03 -2.48
CA TYR A 39 11.63 -5.68 -2.71
C TYR A 39 11.50 -4.23 -2.28
N ARG A 40 11.11 -3.33 -3.22
CA ARG A 40 10.68 -1.99 -2.85
C ARG A 40 9.68 -2.19 -1.72
N SER A 41 9.94 -1.61 -0.56
CA SER A 41 9.08 -1.78 0.61
C SER A 41 7.64 -1.55 0.17
N ARG A 42 6.83 -2.61 0.10
CA ARG A 42 5.43 -2.49 -0.31
C ARG A 42 4.83 -1.49 0.68
N ILE A 43 4.29 -0.39 0.16
CA ILE A 43 3.49 0.51 0.97
C ILE A 43 2.34 -0.36 1.47
N GLN A 44 2.31 -0.63 2.78
CA GLN A 44 1.26 -1.45 3.36
C GLN A 44 -0.03 -0.62 3.31
N GLU A 45 -0.92 -1.03 2.42
CA GLU A 45 -2.21 -0.39 2.24
C GLU A 45 -3.08 -0.56 3.50
N ILE A 46 -3.79 0.50 3.87
CA ILE A 46 -4.70 0.48 5.03
C ILE A 46 -6.10 0.18 4.49
N ILE A 47 -6.55 -1.07 4.64
CA ILE A 47 -7.83 -1.51 4.09
C ILE A 47 -8.97 -1.10 5.05
N PRO A 48 -10.00 -0.36 4.59
CA PRO A 48 -11.19 -0.07 5.39
C PRO A 48 -12.05 -1.35 5.54
N CYS A 49 -12.38 -1.72 6.77
CA CYS A 49 -13.04 -2.98 7.10
C CYS A 49 -14.14 -2.81 8.16
N CYS A 50 -15.20 -3.62 8.04
CA CYS A 50 -16.11 -3.90 9.15
C CYS A 50 -15.46 -4.89 10.15
N VAL A 51 -15.81 -4.77 11.42
CA VAL A 51 -15.35 -5.65 12.51
C VAL A 51 -15.68 -7.11 12.23
N ASN A 52 -16.84 -7.41 11.64
CA ASN A 52 -17.19 -8.78 11.27
C ASN A 52 -16.16 -9.38 10.30
N GLN A 53 -15.77 -8.65 9.26
CA GLN A 53 -14.77 -9.12 8.28
C GLN A 53 -13.42 -9.41 8.95
N LEU A 54 -13.01 -8.56 9.91
CA LEU A 54 -11.79 -8.78 10.69
C LEU A 54 -11.90 -10.05 11.54
N LEU A 55 -12.99 -10.23 12.29
CA LEU A 55 -13.15 -11.38 13.18
C LEU A 55 -13.32 -12.70 12.41
N THR A 56 -14.02 -12.70 11.27
CA THR A 56 -14.21 -13.89 10.42
C THR A 56 -13.07 -14.14 9.43
N SER A 57 -12.05 -13.29 9.36
CA SER A 57 -10.86 -13.52 8.51
C SER A 57 -10.22 -14.88 8.79
N THR A 58 -9.71 -15.54 7.76
CA THR A 58 -8.89 -16.74 7.91
C THR A 58 -7.43 -16.35 8.12
N VAL A 59 -6.62 -17.26 8.66
CA VAL A 59 -5.16 -17.07 8.76
C VAL A 59 -4.49 -18.21 8.02
N ILE A 60 -3.67 -17.88 7.03
CA ILE A 60 -2.92 -18.84 6.20
C ILE A 60 -1.47 -18.38 6.24
N ASP A 61 -0.55 -19.25 6.65
CA ASP A 61 0.90 -18.96 6.76
C ASP A 61 1.22 -17.64 7.52
N ASN A 62 0.49 -17.39 8.61
CA ASN A 62 0.52 -16.16 9.44
C ASN A 62 0.03 -14.87 8.76
N VAL A 63 -0.57 -14.96 7.57
CA VAL A 63 -1.21 -13.85 6.85
C VAL A 63 -2.73 -13.89 7.06
N PHE A 64 -3.36 -12.75 7.35
CA PHE A 64 -4.81 -12.66 7.43
C PHE A 64 -5.43 -12.52 6.05
N MET A 65 -6.48 -13.29 5.79
CA MET A 65 -7.18 -13.30 4.52
C MET A 65 -8.67 -12.97 4.71
N ILE A 66 -9.17 -12.00 3.96
CA ILE A 66 -10.61 -11.65 3.87
C ILE A 66 -11.04 -11.89 2.43
N ARG A 67 -11.84 -12.93 2.16
CA ARG A 67 -12.25 -13.33 0.79
C ARG A 67 -11.07 -13.57 -0.17
N GLY A 68 -9.92 -14.00 0.33
CA GLY A 68 -8.69 -14.18 -0.47
C GLY A 68 -7.84 -12.92 -0.65
N ILE A 69 -8.26 -11.78 -0.10
CA ILE A 69 -7.47 -10.54 -0.04
C ILE A 69 -6.56 -10.60 1.20
N GLU A 70 -5.26 -10.35 1.02
CA GLU A 70 -4.28 -10.18 2.12
C GLU A 70 -4.59 -8.91 2.91
N VAL A 71 -4.64 -9.02 4.25
CA VAL A 71 -4.95 -7.91 5.16
C VAL A 71 -3.92 -7.84 6.28
N SER A 72 -3.46 -6.62 6.60
CA SER A 72 -2.49 -6.39 7.67
C SER A 72 -2.78 -5.10 8.44
N GLN A 73 -2.68 -3.95 7.75
CA GLN A 73 -3.14 -2.67 8.30
C GLN A 73 -4.58 -2.42 7.87
N VAL A 74 -5.40 -1.95 8.80
CA VAL A 74 -6.82 -1.70 8.57
C VAL A 74 -7.29 -0.39 9.19
N SER A 75 -8.38 0.14 8.65
CA SER A 75 -9.16 1.16 9.32
C SER A 75 -10.55 0.65 9.68
N ILE A 76 -11.03 0.97 10.88
CA ILE A 76 -12.41 0.73 11.32
C ILE A 76 -13.00 2.02 11.91
N VAL A 77 -14.32 2.18 11.83
CA VAL A 77 -15.08 3.20 12.58
C VAL A 77 -16.16 2.52 13.41
N GLY A 78 -16.25 2.86 14.69
CA GLY A 78 -17.28 2.31 15.58
C GLY A 78 -17.36 3.03 16.91
N ILE A 79 -18.36 2.67 17.73
CA ILE A 79 -18.61 3.24 19.05
C ILE A 79 -17.66 2.60 20.07
N ILE A 80 -17.02 3.42 20.92
CA ILE A 80 -16.28 2.95 22.08
C ILE A 80 -17.29 2.44 23.12
N ARG A 81 -17.34 1.12 23.35
CA ARG A 81 -18.21 0.49 24.35
C ARG A 81 -17.58 0.36 25.73
N GLN A 82 -16.25 0.27 25.78
CA GLN A 82 -15.47 0.07 27.01
C GLN A 82 -14.06 0.60 26.78
N ALA A 83 -13.44 1.16 27.83
CA ALA A 83 -12.06 1.62 27.87
C ALA A 83 -11.44 1.24 29.21
N GLU A 84 -10.32 0.53 29.20
CA GLU A 84 -9.64 0.02 30.40
C GLU A 84 -8.14 0.33 30.33
N THR A 85 -7.57 0.87 31.40
CA THR A 85 -6.12 1.12 31.49
C THR A 85 -5.40 -0.09 32.09
N ALA A 86 -4.33 -0.53 31.43
CA ALA A 86 -3.35 -1.48 31.95
C ALA A 86 -1.98 -0.79 32.11
N GLU A 87 -0.98 -1.50 32.65
CA GLU A 87 0.34 -0.94 32.99
C GLU A 87 1.05 -0.22 31.82
N ASN A 88 0.90 -0.74 30.59
CA ASN A 88 1.60 -0.24 29.40
C ASN A 88 0.69 -0.07 28.16
N TYR A 89 -0.63 -0.28 28.28
CA TYR A 89 -1.59 -0.05 27.19
C TYR A 89 -2.96 0.37 27.71
N VAL A 90 -3.77 0.94 26.82
CA VAL A 90 -5.23 1.05 26.98
C VAL A 90 -5.90 -0.01 26.12
N LEU A 91 -6.89 -0.68 26.68
CA LEU A 91 -7.75 -1.64 25.97
C LEU A 91 -9.13 -1.01 25.75
N TYR A 92 -9.48 -0.81 24.49
CA TYR A 92 -10.83 -0.41 24.09
C TYR A 92 -11.62 -1.64 23.57
N LYS A 93 -12.94 -1.58 23.67
CA LYS A 93 -13.85 -2.40 22.86
C LYS A 93 -14.61 -1.50 21.90
N ILE A 94 -14.45 -1.75 20.60
CA ILE A 94 -15.06 -0.95 19.52
C ILE A 94 -16.17 -1.77 18.85
N ASP A 95 -17.32 -1.14 18.64
CA ASP A 95 -18.54 -1.75 18.10
C ASP A 95 -19.06 -0.98 16.88
N ASP A 96 -19.12 -1.63 15.73
CA ASP A 96 -19.62 -1.06 14.46
C ASP A 96 -21.00 -1.60 14.05
N MET A 97 -21.69 -2.31 14.95
CA MET A 97 -22.94 -3.04 14.74
C MET A 97 -22.86 -4.27 13.82
N THR A 98 -21.71 -4.63 13.26
CA THR A 98 -21.62 -5.77 12.31
C THR A 98 -21.46 -7.12 13.00
N THR A 99 -20.97 -7.15 14.24
CA THR A 99 -20.84 -8.35 15.09
C THR A 99 -20.54 -7.94 16.55
N LYS A 100 -20.02 -8.85 17.37
CA LYS A 100 -19.53 -8.53 18.73
C LYS A 100 -18.39 -7.50 18.71
N PRO A 101 -18.27 -6.62 19.73
CA PRO A 101 -17.21 -5.61 19.79
C PRO A 101 -15.79 -6.21 19.75
N ILE A 102 -14.90 -5.61 18.96
CA ILE A 102 -13.48 -6.02 18.84
C ILE A 102 -12.61 -5.36 19.89
N LYS A 103 -11.60 -6.11 20.38
CA LYS A 103 -10.56 -5.60 21.28
C LYS A 103 -9.54 -4.77 20.49
N VAL A 104 -9.29 -3.55 20.94
CA VAL A 104 -8.38 -2.58 20.32
C VAL A 104 -7.38 -2.10 21.37
N ARG A 105 -6.08 -2.37 21.16
CA ARG A 105 -5.01 -2.14 22.14
C ARG A 105 -4.13 -0.97 21.73
N GLN A 106 -4.11 0.09 22.53
CA GLN A 106 -3.26 1.26 22.33
C GLN A 106 -2.08 1.22 23.29
N TRP A 107 -0.88 0.93 22.78
CA TRP A 107 0.35 0.98 23.58
C TRP A 107 0.64 2.42 24.05
N VAL A 108 1.04 2.56 25.32
CA VAL A 108 1.41 3.85 25.91
C VAL A 108 2.93 3.96 25.94
N GLY A 109 3.47 4.90 25.16
CA GLY A 109 4.92 5.17 25.14
C GLY A 109 5.44 5.65 26.49
N ARG A 110 6.66 5.25 26.85
CA ARG A 110 7.30 5.52 28.16
C ARG A 110 7.35 7.01 28.56
N ASP A 111 7.39 7.93 27.59
CA ASP A 111 7.33 9.37 27.88
C ASP A 111 5.90 9.88 28.11
N ARG A 112 4.89 9.31 27.45
CA ARG A 112 3.47 9.70 27.65
C ARG A 112 2.93 9.24 29.02
N ALA A 113 3.50 8.17 29.59
CA ALA A 113 3.19 7.73 30.95
C ALA A 113 3.37 8.84 32.01
N LYS A 114 4.25 9.83 31.76
CA LYS A 114 4.49 10.97 32.67
C LYS A 114 3.45 12.10 32.59
N GLN A 115 2.67 12.17 31.50
CA GLN A 115 1.65 13.21 31.30
C GLN A 115 0.23 12.75 31.67
N GLY A 116 0.08 11.50 32.10
CA GLY A 116 -1.22 10.86 32.29
C GLY A 116 -1.81 10.37 30.96
N ILE A 117 -2.54 9.26 31.03
CA ILE A 117 -3.24 8.69 29.87
C ILE A 117 -4.66 9.25 29.87
N THR A 118 -4.94 10.19 28.98
CA THR A 118 -6.33 10.62 28.72
C THR A 118 -7.04 9.53 27.92
N LEU A 119 -7.99 8.84 28.56
CA LEU A 119 -8.85 7.86 27.89
C LEU A 119 -9.83 8.58 26.96
N LEU A 120 -10.09 7.98 25.79
CA LEU A 120 -11.20 8.43 24.95
C LEU A 120 -12.54 8.04 25.61
N PRO A 121 -13.57 8.91 25.60
CA PRO A 121 -14.84 8.64 26.26
C PRO A 121 -15.55 7.38 25.74
N VAL A 122 -16.27 6.69 26.61
CA VAL A 122 -17.22 5.64 26.21
C VAL A 122 -18.48 6.29 25.62
N GLY A 123 -19.06 5.67 24.60
CA GLY A 123 -20.30 6.13 23.94
C GLY A 123 -20.09 7.01 22.70
N VAL A 124 -18.86 7.41 22.38
CA VAL A 124 -18.54 8.20 21.18
C VAL A 124 -18.06 7.30 20.03
N TYR A 125 -18.25 7.75 18.79
CA TYR A 125 -17.64 7.14 17.61
C TYR A 125 -16.14 7.48 17.53
N ALA A 126 -15.34 6.52 17.10
CA ALA A 126 -13.91 6.69 16.86
C ALA A 126 -13.45 6.00 15.57
N LYS A 127 -12.52 6.64 14.82
CA LYS A 127 -11.79 6.02 13.70
C LYS A 127 -10.48 5.46 14.25
N VAL A 128 -10.28 4.17 14.07
CA VAL A 128 -9.07 3.43 14.45
C VAL A 128 -8.32 3.07 13.18
N LEU A 129 -7.04 3.42 13.11
CA LEU A 129 -6.07 2.81 12.22
C LEU A 129 -5.25 1.83 13.05
N GLY A 130 -5.13 0.58 12.62
CA GLY A 130 -4.46 -0.45 13.40
C GLY A 130 -3.94 -1.63 12.59
N ILE A 131 -3.07 -2.41 13.23
CA ILE A 131 -2.56 -3.68 12.70
C ILE A 131 -3.44 -4.80 13.24
N LEU A 132 -3.95 -5.66 12.35
CA LEU A 132 -4.68 -6.85 12.74
C LEU A 132 -3.73 -7.88 13.35
N THR A 133 -4.03 -8.34 14.56
CA THR A 133 -3.25 -9.33 15.32
C THR A 133 -4.14 -10.47 15.78
N CYS A 134 -3.54 -11.65 16.01
CA CYS A 134 -4.22 -12.82 16.56
C CYS A 134 -3.33 -13.42 17.65
N SER A 135 -3.91 -13.69 18.81
CA SER A 135 -3.23 -14.32 19.94
C SER A 135 -4.20 -15.29 20.61
N ALA A 136 -3.79 -16.56 20.74
CA ALA A 136 -4.64 -17.66 21.21
C ALA A 136 -6.02 -17.66 20.52
N GLU A 137 -6.03 -17.62 19.18
CA GLU A 137 -7.21 -17.55 18.29
C GLU A 137 -8.09 -16.30 18.42
N VAL A 138 -7.82 -15.41 19.38
CA VAL A 138 -8.54 -14.15 19.55
C VAL A 138 -7.90 -13.08 18.67
N LYS A 139 -8.67 -12.60 17.69
CA LYS A 139 -8.29 -11.47 16.83
C LYS A 139 -8.52 -10.13 17.54
N SER A 140 -7.59 -9.20 17.38
CA SER A 140 -7.61 -7.84 17.94
C SER A 140 -6.89 -6.85 17.04
N LEU A 141 -7.03 -5.55 17.29
CA LEU A 141 -6.20 -4.52 16.65
C LEU A 141 -5.15 -3.98 17.61
N GLU A 142 -3.93 -3.78 17.13
CA GLU A 142 -2.96 -2.88 17.76
C GLU A 142 -3.03 -1.50 17.10
N VAL A 143 -3.19 -0.45 17.91
CA VAL A 143 -3.48 0.91 17.42
C VAL A 143 -2.23 1.58 16.86
N LEU A 144 -2.30 1.99 15.61
CA LEU A 144 -1.41 2.97 14.99
C LEU A 144 -1.90 4.39 15.28
N LYS A 145 -3.21 4.63 15.16
CA LYS A 145 -3.88 5.90 15.48
C LYS A 145 -5.31 5.64 15.89
N ILE A 146 -5.78 6.30 16.94
CA ILE A 146 -7.21 6.34 17.31
C ILE A 146 -7.60 7.79 17.56
N ARG A 147 -8.77 8.20 17.07
CA ARG A 147 -9.38 9.50 17.37
C ARG A 147 -10.90 9.39 17.42
N VAL A 148 -11.52 10.28 18.18
CA VAL A 148 -12.97 10.51 18.14
C VAL A 148 -13.35 11.08 16.77
N LEU A 149 -14.55 10.79 16.28
CA LEU A 149 -15.14 11.46 15.12
C LEU A 149 -15.70 12.83 15.55
N GLU A 150 -15.34 13.86 14.81
CA GLU A 150 -15.88 15.22 15.00
C GLU A 150 -17.04 15.49 14.02
N ASP A 151 -17.01 14.84 12.85
CA ASP A 151 -18.10 14.83 11.86
C ASP A 151 -18.60 13.38 11.65
N MET A 152 -19.92 13.20 11.68
CA MET A 152 -20.57 11.92 11.42
C MET A 152 -20.60 11.55 9.93
N ASN A 153 -20.35 12.49 9.01
CA ASN A 153 -20.13 12.16 7.60
C ASN A 153 -18.95 11.18 7.43
N GLU A 154 -17.94 11.23 8.32
CA GLU A 154 -16.83 10.26 8.30
C GLU A 154 -17.29 8.81 8.51
N PHE A 155 -18.35 8.58 9.29
CA PHE A 155 -18.92 7.25 9.50
C PHE A 155 -19.61 6.77 8.22
N THR A 156 -20.43 7.61 7.59
CA THR A 156 -21.07 7.33 6.30
C THR A 156 -20.04 7.06 5.21
N THR A 157 -19.03 7.93 5.07
CA THR A 157 -17.92 7.75 4.14
C THR A 157 -17.17 6.45 4.42
N HIS A 158 -16.95 6.07 5.67
CA HIS A 158 -16.25 4.82 5.98
C HIS A 158 -17.02 3.55 5.57
N ILE A 159 -18.35 3.57 5.63
CA ILE A 159 -19.18 2.48 5.09
C ILE A 159 -18.98 2.36 3.58
N LEU A 160 -18.97 3.49 2.86
CA LEU A 160 -18.73 3.53 1.42
C LEU A 160 -17.29 3.12 1.04
N GLU A 161 -16.28 3.61 1.79
CA GLU A 161 -14.87 3.21 1.71
C GLU A 161 -14.73 1.68 1.79
N THR A 162 -15.34 1.07 2.82
CA THR A 162 -15.27 -0.38 3.08
C THR A 162 -15.88 -1.20 1.93
N VAL A 163 -17.09 -0.83 1.48
CA VAL A 163 -17.77 -1.54 0.39
C VAL A 163 -16.99 -1.40 -0.92
N ASN A 164 -16.51 -0.19 -1.25
CA ASN A 164 -15.79 0.07 -2.49
C ASN A 164 -14.42 -0.63 -2.53
N ALA A 165 -13.62 -0.51 -1.46
CA ALA A 165 -12.31 -1.14 -1.38
C ALA A 165 -12.40 -2.66 -1.55
N HIS A 166 -13.31 -3.31 -0.82
CA HIS A 166 -13.51 -4.75 -0.97
C HIS A 166 -14.08 -5.16 -2.33
N MET A 167 -14.89 -4.34 -3.00
CA MET A 167 -15.33 -4.60 -4.38
C MET A 167 -14.17 -4.53 -5.38
N ILE A 168 -13.29 -3.52 -5.27
CA ILE A 168 -12.15 -3.33 -6.17
C ILE A 168 -11.13 -4.45 -5.98
N LEU A 169 -10.78 -4.78 -4.73
CA LEU A 169 -9.80 -5.81 -4.39
C LEU A 169 -10.28 -7.23 -4.78
N ASP A 170 -11.60 -7.51 -4.66
CA ASP A 170 -12.20 -8.79 -5.08
C ASP A 170 -12.22 -8.96 -6.61
N LYS A 171 -12.45 -7.87 -7.37
CA LYS A 171 -12.28 -7.85 -8.84
C LYS A 171 -10.82 -8.09 -9.25
N ALA A 172 -9.88 -7.44 -8.58
CA ALA A 172 -8.45 -7.62 -8.85
C ALA A 172 -7.96 -9.06 -8.53
N ALA A 173 -8.46 -9.65 -7.44
CA ALA A 173 -8.08 -11.00 -7.01
C ALA A 173 -8.72 -12.12 -7.84
N SER A 174 -9.94 -11.93 -8.35
CA SER A 174 -10.67 -12.95 -9.13
C SER A 174 -10.21 -13.07 -10.59
N GLY A 175 -9.39 -12.14 -11.08
CA GLY A 175 -8.95 -12.11 -12.49
C GLY A 175 -10.08 -11.89 -13.49
N GLN A 176 -11.30 -11.62 -13.01
CA GLN A 176 -12.44 -11.30 -13.85
C GLN A 176 -12.31 -9.84 -14.33
N SER A 177 -11.81 -9.69 -15.56
CA SER A 177 -12.20 -8.56 -16.38
C SER A 177 -13.73 -8.48 -16.38
N VAL A 178 -14.26 -7.35 -15.92
CA VAL A 178 -15.70 -7.12 -15.91
C VAL A 178 -16.25 -7.27 -17.34
N PRO A 179 -17.26 -8.12 -17.57
CA PRO A 179 -17.98 -8.07 -18.83
C PRO A 179 -18.72 -6.75 -18.87
N VAL A 180 -18.24 -5.81 -19.70
CA VAL A 180 -18.87 -4.52 -19.89
C VAL A 180 -20.19 -4.74 -20.61
N VAL A 181 -21.28 -4.79 -19.84
CA VAL A 181 -22.62 -4.54 -20.39
C VAL A 181 -22.67 -3.06 -20.73
N SER A 182 -22.72 -2.76 -22.02
CA SER A 182 -22.93 -1.42 -22.54
C SER A 182 -24.33 -0.94 -22.20
N SER A 183 -24.42 0.05 -21.31
CA SER A 183 -25.59 0.92 -21.11
C SER A 183 -25.11 2.34 -20.83
N GLU A 184 -25.83 3.30 -21.40
CA GLU A 184 -25.37 4.68 -21.63
C GLU A 184 -25.74 5.63 -20.48
N MET A 185 -24.93 6.70 -20.31
CA MET A 185 -25.19 7.92 -19.51
C MET A 185 -25.35 7.74 -17.97
N ASP A 186 -24.94 8.67 -17.12
CA ASP A 186 -24.49 10.05 -17.34
C ASP A 186 -23.47 10.56 -16.29
N GLU A 187 -22.85 11.70 -16.60
CA GLU A 187 -22.20 12.71 -15.72
C GLU A 187 -20.98 12.44 -14.80
N ALA A 188 -20.17 13.52 -14.71
CA ALA A 188 -19.39 14.02 -13.57
C ALA A 188 -18.00 13.45 -13.16
N GLN A 189 -16.98 14.10 -13.75
CA GLN A 189 -15.77 14.66 -13.10
C GLN A 189 -14.59 13.77 -12.60
N MET A 190 -13.49 13.93 -13.34
CA MET A 190 -12.15 14.36 -12.89
C MET A 190 -11.38 13.58 -11.78
N HIS A 191 -10.43 12.77 -12.27
CA HIS A 191 -9.00 12.84 -11.91
C HIS A 191 -8.63 12.69 -10.41
N SER A 192 -8.64 11.45 -9.94
CA SER A 192 -7.51 10.90 -9.16
C SER A 192 -7.43 9.41 -9.45
N GLU A 193 -6.28 8.93 -9.90
CA GLU A 193 -6.11 7.63 -10.58
C GLU A 193 -6.85 7.56 -11.93
N TYR A 194 -6.12 7.87 -13.01
CA TYR A 194 -6.66 7.86 -14.37
C TYR A 194 -6.96 6.42 -14.80
N HIS A 195 -8.24 6.09 -14.95
CA HIS A 195 -8.65 4.83 -15.56
C HIS A 195 -8.02 4.72 -16.96
N PRO A 196 -7.36 3.59 -17.32
CA PRO A 196 -6.69 3.44 -18.62
C PRO A 196 -7.57 3.77 -19.84
N ASP A 197 -8.88 3.51 -19.77
CA ASP A 197 -9.84 3.84 -20.82
C ASP A 197 -10.09 5.34 -21.01
N PHE A 198 -9.97 6.13 -19.95
CA PHE A 198 -10.03 7.60 -20.07
C PHE A 198 -8.80 8.12 -20.82
N ILE A 199 -7.60 7.60 -20.50
CA ILE A 199 -6.37 7.98 -21.19
C ILE A 199 -6.42 7.60 -22.67
N ARG A 200 -6.87 6.38 -22.99
CA ARG A 200 -7.05 5.91 -24.37
C ARG A 200 -8.01 6.82 -25.15
N LYS A 201 -9.18 7.14 -24.59
CA LYS A 201 -10.16 8.04 -25.23
C LYS A 201 -9.59 9.43 -25.47
N GLU A 202 -8.84 9.98 -24.52
CA GLU A 202 -8.27 11.32 -24.65
C GLU A 202 -7.11 11.36 -25.66
N VAL A 203 -6.23 10.35 -25.68
CA VAL A 203 -5.19 10.20 -26.70
C VAL A 203 -5.81 10.04 -28.10
N LEU A 204 -6.85 9.21 -28.24
CA LEU A 204 -7.57 9.04 -29.50
C LEU A 204 -8.23 10.35 -29.96
N ARG A 205 -8.86 11.10 -29.05
CA ARG A 205 -9.48 12.40 -29.34
C ARG A 205 -8.46 13.41 -29.88
N LEU A 206 -7.30 13.54 -29.24
CA LEU A 206 -6.24 14.45 -29.69
C LEU A 206 -5.60 14.03 -31.03
N ILE A 207 -5.56 12.73 -31.33
CA ILE A 207 -5.14 12.20 -32.63
C ILE A 207 -6.21 12.47 -33.72
N HIS A 208 -7.49 12.36 -33.39
CA HIS A 208 -8.61 12.58 -34.31
C HIS A 208 -8.83 14.07 -34.64
N GLU A 209 -8.70 14.96 -33.65
CA GLU A 209 -8.82 16.42 -33.83
C GLU A 209 -7.60 17.04 -34.53
N CYS A 210 -6.55 16.27 -34.81
CA CYS A 210 -5.31 16.75 -35.44
C CYS A 210 -5.53 17.10 -36.94
N PRO A 211 -5.42 18.38 -37.35
CA PRO A 211 -5.61 18.79 -38.73
C PRO A 211 -4.39 18.51 -39.62
N GLN A 212 -3.24 18.15 -39.03
CA GLN A 212 -1.98 17.96 -39.74
C GLN A 212 -2.04 16.72 -40.65
N GLN A 213 -1.51 16.82 -41.87
CA GLN A 213 -1.53 15.69 -42.81
C GLN A 213 -0.66 14.52 -42.34
N GLU A 214 0.44 14.81 -41.65
CA GLU A 214 1.30 13.84 -40.99
C GLU A 214 0.67 13.20 -39.74
N GLY A 215 -0.37 13.80 -39.15
CA GLY A 215 -0.97 13.31 -37.90
C GLY A 215 -0.34 13.92 -36.66
N LYS A 216 -0.71 13.38 -35.49
CA LYS A 216 -0.30 13.89 -34.17
C LYS A 216 0.93 13.12 -33.68
N SER A 217 1.97 13.83 -33.26
CA SER A 217 3.18 13.20 -32.70
C SER A 217 3.04 12.83 -31.22
N VAL A 218 3.82 11.85 -30.76
CA VAL A 218 3.93 11.52 -29.32
C VAL A 218 4.40 12.73 -28.49
N CYS A 219 5.25 13.59 -29.06
CA CYS A 219 5.76 14.80 -28.39
C CYS A 219 4.67 15.86 -28.15
N GLU A 220 3.80 16.08 -29.15
CA GLU A 220 2.63 16.96 -28.98
C GLU A 220 1.63 16.38 -27.98
N LEU A 221 1.36 15.07 -28.04
CA LEU A 221 0.51 14.38 -27.06
C LEU A 221 1.07 14.52 -25.63
N GLN A 222 2.39 14.42 -25.44
CA GLN A 222 3.02 14.65 -24.13
C GLN A 222 2.92 16.11 -23.66
N THR A 223 2.93 17.06 -24.60
CA THR A 223 2.79 18.50 -24.29
C THR A 223 1.36 18.83 -23.84
N GLU A 224 0.36 18.30 -24.54
CA GLU A 224 -1.06 18.51 -24.24
C GLU A 224 -1.51 17.69 -23.01
N LEU A 225 -0.96 16.48 -22.83
CA LEU A 225 -1.18 15.60 -21.67
C LEU A 225 -0.03 15.68 -20.66
N SER A 226 0.41 16.90 -20.34
CA SER A 226 1.53 17.20 -19.42
C SER A 226 1.39 16.65 -17.99
N ASN A 227 0.21 16.16 -17.64
CA ASN A 227 -0.13 15.48 -16.39
C ASN A 227 0.08 13.96 -16.41
N LEU A 228 0.42 13.37 -17.57
CA LEU A 228 0.66 11.94 -17.76
C LEU A 228 2.15 11.64 -18.01
N SER A 229 2.55 10.39 -17.71
CA SER A 229 3.89 9.91 -18.05
C SER A 229 3.95 9.47 -19.52
N ILE A 230 5.09 9.68 -20.18
CA ILE A 230 5.34 9.22 -21.55
C ILE A 230 5.11 7.71 -21.71
N GLY A 231 5.41 6.90 -20.70
CA GLY A 231 5.14 5.46 -20.72
C GLY A 231 3.64 5.13 -20.73
N THR A 232 2.83 5.95 -20.07
CA THR A 232 1.36 5.80 -20.05
C THR A 232 0.73 6.22 -21.40
N ILE A 233 1.26 7.27 -22.01
CA ILE A 233 0.85 7.72 -23.36
C ILE A 233 1.20 6.63 -24.39
N ASN A 234 2.43 6.10 -24.35
CA ASN A 234 2.85 5.02 -25.25
C ASN A 234 2.01 3.75 -25.10
N GLN A 235 1.63 3.37 -23.87
CA GLN A 235 0.72 2.24 -23.63
C GLN A 235 -0.69 2.47 -24.21
N ALA A 236 -1.18 3.71 -24.21
CA ALA A 236 -2.44 4.05 -24.85
C ALA A 236 -2.33 3.98 -26.39
N ILE A 237 -1.25 4.51 -26.97
CA ILE A 237 -0.97 4.46 -28.41
C ILE A 237 -0.83 3.01 -28.90
N GLU A 238 -0.05 2.18 -28.20
CA GLU A 238 0.13 0.76 -28.53
C GLU A 238 -1.22 0.03 -28.55
N TYR A 239 -2.04 0.24 -27.52
CA TYR A 239 -3.38 -0.36 -27.44
C TYR A 239 -4.30 0.11 -28.58
N LEU A 240 -4.40 1.42 -28.83
CA LEU A 240 -5.24 1.97 -29.91
C LEU A 240 -4.77 1.52 -31.30
N THR A 241 -3.48 1.25 -31.47
CA THR A 241 -2.92 0.71 -32.73
C THR A 241 -3.28 -0.77 -32.90
N VAL A 242 -3.26 -1.56 -31.82
CA VAL A 242 -3.63 -3.00 -31.85
C VAL A 242 -5.13 -3.20 -32.09
N GLU A 243 -5.99 -2.38 -31.49
CA GLU A 243 -7.44 -2.39 -31.74
C GLU A 243 -7.81 -1.78 -33.11
N GLY A 244 -6.85 -1.15 -33.81
CA GLY A 244 -7.06 -0.58 -35.14
C GLY A 244 -7.73 0.79 -35.17
N HIS A 245 -7.84 1.49 -34.04
CA HIS A 245 -8.40 2.85 -33.96
C HIS A 245 -7.46 3.94 -34.50
N ILE A 246 -6.14 3.70 -34.44
CA ILE A 246 -5.12 4.59 -35.00
C ILE A 246 -4.09 3.81 -35.80
N TYR A 247 -3.40 4.50 -36.71
CA TYR A 247 -2.28 3.94 -37.46
C TYR A 247 -1.09 4.93 -37.49
N PRO A 248 0.16 4.42 -37.50
CA PRO A 248 1.35 5.25 -37.67
C PRO A 248 1.48 5.74 -39.12
N THR A 249 2.01 6.96 -39.32
CA THR A 249 2.03 7.64 -40.61
C THR A 249 3.42 7.72 -41.25
N VAL A 250 4.19 8.77 -40.96
CA VAL A 250 5.37 9.19 -41.73
C VAL A 250 6.71 8.68 -41.19
N ASP A 251 6.81 8.49 -39.88
CA ASP A 251 8.06 8.16 -39.18
C ASP A 251 7.89 7.14 -38.03
N GLY A 252 6.67 6.70 -37.74
CA GLY A 252 6.36 5.80 -36.61
C GLY A 252 6.18 6.50 -35.26
N GLU A 253 6.38 7.82 -35.18
CA GLU A 253 6.08 8.65 -34.00
C GLU A 253 4.87 9.58 -34.20
N HIS A 254 4.40 9.73 -35.44
CA HIS A 254 3.14 10.39 -35.78
C HIS A 254 2.02 9.37 -36.05
N PHE A 255 0.81 9.68 -35.56
CA PHE A 255 -0.36 8.81 -35.62
C PHE A 255 -1.59 9.53 -36.19
N LYS A 256 -2.46 8.78 -36.86
CA LYS A 256 -3.78 9.22 -37.32
C LYS A 256 -4.89 8.26 -36.92
N SER A 257 -6.10 8.81 -36.78
CA SER A 257 -7.36 8.05 -36.66
C SER A 257 -7.56 7.17 -37.91
N ALA A 258 -8.01 5.94 -37.72
CA ALA A 258 -8.38 5.02 -38.81
C ALA A 258 -9.81 5.25 -39.33
N ASP A 259 -10.64 5.97 -38.56
CA ASP A 259 -11.96 6.49 -38.92
C ASP A 259 -11.89 7.88 -39.58
#